data_AF-A0A2G2AWE0-F1
#
_entry.id   AF-A0A2G2AWE0-F1
#
_cell.length_a   1.000
_cell.length_b   1.000
_cell.length_c   1.000
_cell.angle_alpha   90.00
_cell.angle_beta   90.00
_cell.angle_gamma   90.00
#
_symmetry.space_group_name_H-M   'P 1'
#
loop_
_entity.id
_entity.type
_entity.pdbx_description
1 polymer ?
#
loop_
_entity_poly.entity_id
_entity_poly.type
_entity_poly.pdbx_seq_one_letter_code
_entity_poly.pdbx_strand_id
1 'polypeptide(L)'
;MYSFYFYLWLRWALRVSLCSIVLALVGALFVTVFIYIQQGLPTLRVEVYLALFDIMIFWFPLMWSLSLLVALFRSLKHIFNVEIKGYRLALLECSSKEELYDIGYGDIVKVWRKWFMVMIWLVACQILLGSVLVYMFTSYASVLEWLNIYFLFLFVLLSGYFSFILLGGRCKKVKLVKC
;
A
#
# COMPACT_ATOMS: atom_id res chain seq x y z
N MET A 1 19.15 -11.67 -10.04
CA MET A 1 18.32 -10.44 -10.04
C MET A 1 16.84 -10.70 -9.80
N TYR A 2 16.16 -11.59 -10.53
CA TYR A 2 14.72 -11.87 -10.30
C TYR A 2 14.37 -12.32 -8.87
N SER A 3 15.20 -13.20 -8.27
CA SER A 3 14.99 -13.61 -6.89
C SER A 3 15.05 -12.43 -5.91
N PHE A 4 15.96 -11.45 -6.13
CA PHE A 4 16.03 -10.26 -5.28
C PHE A 4 14.72 -9.46 -5.31
N TYR A 5 14.20 -9.17 -6.51
CA TYR A 5 12.93 -8.45 -6.66
C TYR A 5 11.75 -9.20 -6.05
N PHE A 6 11.73 -10.53 -6.15
CA PHE A 6 10.71 -11.35 -5.51
C PHE A 6 10.74 -11.27 -3.98
N TYR A 7 11.92 -11.43 -3.36
CA TYR A 7 12.06 -11.30 -1.90
C TYR A 7 11.77 -9.88 -1.40
N LEU A 8 12.19 -8.87 -2.17
CA LEU A 8 11.88 -7.47 -1.90
C LEU A 8 10.37 -7.24 -1.92
N TRP A 9 9.71 -7.68 -2.98
CA TRP A 9 8.26 -7.58 -3.14
C TRP A 9 7.52 -8.31 -2.03
N LEU A 10 7.91 -9.55 -1.70
CA LEU A 10 7.22 -10.35 -0.67
C LEU A 10 7.29 -9.66 0.70
N ARG A 11 8.47 -9.19 1.10
CA ARG A 11 8.65 -8.44 2.36
C ARG A 11 7.86 -7.13 2.35
N TRP A 12 7.89 -6.42 1.24
CA TRP A 12 7.14 -5.18 1.07
C TRP A 12 5.63 -5.43 1.16
N ALA A 13 5.10 -6.42 0.44
CA ALA A 13 3.70 -6.77 0.38
C ALA A 13 3.20 -7.13 1.78
N LEU A 14 3.88 -8.03 2.49
CA LEU A 14 3.54 -8.39 3.87
C LEU A 14 3.50 -7.16 4.79
N ARG A 15 4.50 -6.28 4.68
CA ARG A 15 4.55 -5.07 5.51
C ARG A 15 3.42 -4.10 5.18
N VAL A 16 3.12 -3.86 3.90
CA VAL A 16 2.01 -2.97 3.48
C VAL A 16 0.67 -3.53 3.95
N SER A 17 0.45 -4.85 3.79
CA SER A 17 -0.74 -5.53 4.29
C SER A 17 -0.90 -5.33 5.79
N LEU A 18 0.11 -5.69 6.58
CA LEU A 18 0.04 -5.60 8.04
C LEU A 18 -0.11 -4.15 8.52
N CYS A 19 0.70 -3.21 7.98
CA CYS A 19 0.63 -1.81 8.38
C CYS A 19 -0.72 -1.18 8.03
N SER A 20 -1.27 -1.45 6.84
CA SER A 20 -2.57 -0.92 6.45
C SER A 20 -3.69 -1.48 7.31
N ILE A 21 -3.76 -2.80 7.52
CA ILE A 21 -4.81 -3.43 8.35
C ILE A 21 -4.75 -2.92 9.78
N VAL A 22 -3.56 -2.86 10.40
CA VAL A 22 -3.42 -2.38 11.78
C VAL A 22 -3.84 -0.92 11.90
N LEU A 23 -3.39 -0.06 11.00
CA LEU A 23 -3.77 1.35 11.00
C LEU A 23 -5.28 1.54 10.74
N ALA A 24 -5.86 0.74 9.84
CA ALA A 24 -7.29 0.76 9.56
C ALA A 24 -8.12 0.36 10.78
N LEU A 25 -7.69 -0.70 11.48
CA LEU A 25 -8.36 -1.21 12.67
C LEU A 25 -8.29 -0.21 13.81
N VAL A 26 -7.13 0.41 14.04
CA VAL A 26 -6.97 1.49 15.02
C VAL A 26 -7.86 2.69 14.65
N GLY A 27 -7.89 3.09 13.38
CA GLY A 27 -8.74 4.19 12.91
C GLY A 27 -10.23 3.90 13.05
N ALA A 28 -10.68 2.69 12.70
CA ALA A 28 -12.06 2.27 12.83
C ALA A 28 -12.49 2.21 14.30
N LEU A 29 -11.66 1.60 15.17
CA LEU A 29 -11.89 1.59 16.62
C LEU A 29 -11.97 3.01 17.19
N PHE A 30 -11.09 3.91 16.76
CA PHE A 30 -11.11 5.30 17.23
C PHE A 30 -12.44 5.99 16.89
N VAL A 31 -12.96 5.82 15.67
CA VAL A 31 -14.26 6.37 15.28
C VAL A 31 -15.40 5.73 16.05
N THR A 32 -15.40 4.41 16.21
CA THR A 32 -16.43 3.69 16.97
C THR A 32 -16.47 4.16 18.43
N VAL A 33 -15.31 4.28 19.07
CA VAL A 33 -15.20 4.78 20.45
C VAL A 33 -15.64 6.24 20.53
N PHE A 34 -15.27 7.07 19.56
CA PHE A 34 -15.72 8.47 19.51
C PHE A 34 -17.24 8.58 19.44
N ILE A 35 -17.89 7.79 18.58
CA ILE A 35 -19.35 7.73 18.47
C ILE A 35 -19.98 7.25 19.79
N TYR A 36 -19.41 6.23 20.42
CA TYR A 36 -19.89 5.72 21.70
C TYR A 36 -19.85 6.77 22.82
N ILE A 37 -18.76 7.56 22.88
CA ILE A 37 -18.63 8.67 23.83
C ILE A 37 -19.67 9.76 23.53
N GLN A 38 -19.87 10.12 22.26
CA GLN A 38 -20.85 11.13 21.88
C GLN A 38 -22.30 10.72 22.21
N GLN A 39 -22.60 9.43 22.22
CA GLN A 39 -23.91 8.91 22.61
C GLN A 39 -24.13 8.85 24.13
N GLY A 40 -23.18 9.34 24.94
CA GLY A 40 -23.34 9.44 26.40
C GLY A 40 -23.03 8.15 27.15
N LEU A 41 -22.20 7.26 26.58
CA LEU A 41 -21.71 6.04 27.23
C LEU A 41 -22.85 5.14 27.78
N PRO A 42 -23.82 4.73 26.95
CA PRO A 42 -24.88 3.84 27.40
C PRO A 42 -24.30 2.52 27.91
N THR A 43 -24.97 1.89 28.88
CA THR A 43 -24.55 0.59 29.44
C THR A 43 -24.36 -0.44 28.33
N LEU A 44 -23.25 -1.17 28.35
CA LEU A 44 -22.91 -2.18 27.36
C LEU A 44 -23.84 -3.40 27.47
N ARG A 45 -25.01 -3.30 26.83
CA ARG A 45 -25.90 -4.43 26.57
C ARG A 45 -25.52 -5.07 25.23
N VAL A 46 -26.01 -6.28 24.98
CA VAL A 46 -25.73 -7.04 23.74
C VAL A 46 -26.08 -6.22 22.50
N GLU A 47 -27.22 -5.51 22.53
CA GLU A 47 -27.68 -4.62 21.44
C GLU A 47 -26.67 -3.51 21.14
N VAL A 48 -26.13 -2.86 22.18
CA VAL A 48 -25.15 -1.77 22.04
C VAL A 48 -23.83 -2.31 21.51
N TYR A 49 -23.40 -3.49 21.96
CA TYR A 49 -22.19 -4.14 21.45
C TYR A 49 -22.30 -4.46 19.95
N LEU A 50 -23.43 -5.03 19.52
CA LEU A 50 -23.68 -5.34 18.11
C LEU A 50 -23.70 -4.07 17.26
N ALA A 51 -24.36 -3.01 17.71
CA ALA A 51 -24.38 -1.74 17.01
C ALA A 51 -22.98 -1.11 16.87
N LEU A 52 -22.15 -1.15 17.92
CA LEU A 52 -20.77 -0.66 17.87
C LEU A 52 -19.90 -1.49 16.91
N PHE A 53 -20.14 -2.80 16.86
CA PHE A 53 -19.44 -3.69 15.94
C PHE A 53 -19.81 -3.41 14.47
N ASP A 54 -21.09 -3.17 14.18
CA ASP A 54 -21.56 -2.78 12.84
C ASP A 54 -20.95 -1.45 12.40
N ILE A 55 -20.88 -0.47 13.31
CA ILE A 55 -20.20 0.81 13.06
C ILE A 55 -18.72 0.55 12.71
N MET A 56 -18.03 -0.28 13.49
CA MET A 56 -16.62 -0.60 13.24
C MET A 56 -16.42 -1.27 11.87
N ILE A 57 -17.25 -2.25 11.51
CA ILE A 57 -17.20 -2.91 10.21
C ILE A 57 -17.44 -1.92 9.08
N PHE A 58 -18.40 -1.02 9.24
CA PHE A 58 -18.70 0.00 8.24
C PHE A 58 -17.52 0.96 8.02
N TRP A 59 -16.89 1.43 9.09
CA TRP A 59 -15.76 2.37 9.00
C TRP A 59 -14.45 1.71 8.54
N PHE A 60 -14.32 0.39 8.70
CA PHE A 60 -13.08 -0.32 8.40
C PHE A 60 -12.64 -0.17 6.93
N PRO A 61 -13.46 -0.44 5.88
CA PRO A 61 -13.04 -0.26 4.48
C PRO A 61 -12.62 1.18 4.13
N LEU A 62 -13.29 2.16 4.72
CA LEU A 62 -12.97 3.57 4.51
C LEU A 62 -11.61 3.92 5.12
N MET A 63 -11.41 3.54 6.39
CA MET A 63 -10.13 3.71 7.07
C MET A 63 -9.02 2.90 6.42
N TRP A 64 -9.35 1.73 5.87
CA TRP A 64 -8.38 0.90 5.18
C TRP A 64 -7.86 1.57 3.91
N SER A 65 -8.72 2.25 3.15
CA SER A 65 -8.32 3.03 1.98
C SER A 65 -7.30 4.13 2.31
N LEU A 66 -7.54 4.90 3.38
CA LEU A 66 -6.62 5.94 3.85
C LEU A 66 -5.32 5.34 4.40
N SER A 67 -5.45 4.29 5.21
CA SER A 67 -4.30 3.60 5.80
C SER A 67 -3.38 2.98 4.75
N LEU A 68 -3.93 2.52 3.63
CA LEU A 68 -3.18 1.94 2.52
C LEU A 68 -2.25 2.99 1.90
N LEU A 69 -2.73 4.23 1.69
CA LEU A 69 -1.90 5.33 1.20
C LEU A 69 -0.73 5.63 2.15
N VAL A 70 -1.03 5.70 3.45
CA VAL A 70 0.00 5.92 4.49
C VAL A 70 1.00 4.76 4.53
N ALA A 71 0.52 3.53 4.45
CA ALA A 71 1.36 2.33 4.44
C ALA A 71 2.26 2.30 3.20
N LEU A 72 1.74 2.64 2.02
CA LEU A 72 2.53 2.74 0.78
C LEU A 72 3.65 3.78 0.91
N PHE A 73 3.36 4.96 1.46
CA PHE A 73 4.38 5.98 1.71
C PHE A 73 5.47 5.51 2.68
N ARG A 74 5.07 4.95 3.84
CA ARG A 74 6.02 4.46 4.85
C ARG A 74 6.84 3.28 4.36
N SER A 75 6.27 2.43 3.51
CA SER A 75 6.95 1.23 3.00
C SER A 75 8.16 1.56 2.12
N LEU A 76 8.11 2.66 1.37
CA LEU A 76 9.18 3.03 0.45
C LEU A 76 10.47 3.40 1.18
N LYS A 77 10.39 4.08 2.34
CA LYS A 77 11.57 4.34 3.19
C LYS A 77 12.26 3.04 3.60
N HIS A 78 11.47 2.03 3.94
CA HIS A 78 12.03 0.78 4.40
C HIS A 78 12.71 -0.02 3.28
N ILE A 79 12.21 0.09 2.05
CA ILE A 79 12.80 -0.57 0.89
C ILE A 79 14.26 -0.15 0.67
N PHE A 80 14.58 1.12 0.88
CA PHE A 80 15.95 1.62 0.72
C PHE A 80 16.86 1.32 1.91
N ASN A 81 16.31 1.13 3.11
CA ASN A 81 17.08 0.89 4.34
C ASN A 81 17.28 -0.60 4.68
N VAL A 82 16.92 -1.53 3.77
CA VAL A 82 17.01 -2.97 4.03
C VAL A 82 17.95 -3.63 3.04
N GLU A 83 18.85 -4.44 3.58
CA GLU A 83 19.70 -5.33 2.80
C GLU A 83 18.99 -6.67 2.56
N ILE A 84 19.00 -7.13 1.30
CA ILE A 84 18.41 -8.39 0.88
C ILE A 84 19.45 -9.19 0.09
N LYS A 85 19.90 -10.31 0.68
CA LYS A 85 20.88 -11.23 0.06
C LYS A 85 22.18 -10.55 -0.39
N GLY A 86 22.69 -9.61 0.41
CA GLY A 86 23.91 -8.86 0.10
C GLY A 86 23.72 -7.79 -0.98
N TYR A 87 22.49 -7.33 -1.22
CA TYR A 87 22.20 -6.21 -2.10
C TYR A 87 21.29 -5.20 -1.41
N ARG A 88 21.50 -3.91 -1.67
CA ARG A 88 20.64 -2.79 -1.24
C ARG A 88 20.25 -1.92 -2.41
N LEU A 89 19.07 -1.30 -2.31
CA LEU A 89 18.69 -0.19 -3.19
C LEU A 89 19.28 1.08 -2.58
N ALA A 90 20.27 1.68 -3.26
CA ALA A 90 20.87 2.94 -2.85
C ALA A 90 20.26 4.10 -3.64
N LEU A 91 20.02 5.22 -2.95
CA LEU A 91 19.55 6.46 -3.55
C LEU A 91 20.77 7.36 -3.80
N LEU A 92 20.95 7.78 -5.06
CA LEU A 92 22.07 8.59 -5.50
C LEU A 92 21.76 10.08 -5.34
N GLU A 93 22.73 10.82 -4.82
CA GLU A 93 22.64 12.28 -4.74
C GLU A 93 22.74 12.94 -6.13
N CYS A 94 22.05 14.07 -6.31
CA CYS A 94 21.91 14.74 -7.60
C CYS A 94 23.20 15.41 -8.10
N SER A 95 24.13 15.77 -7.21
CA SER A 95 25.35 16.52 -7.51
C SER A 95 26.57 15.61 -7.64
N SER A 96 26.74 14.64 -6.75
CA SER A 96 28.01 13.89 -6.58
C SER A 96 27.96 12.44 -7.04
N LYS A 97 26.78 11.88 -7.38
CA LYS A 97 26.57 10.42 -7.57
C LYS A 97 26.99 9.59 -6.34
N GLU A 98 27.15 10.23 -5.18
CA GLU A 98 27.46 9.54 -3.93
C GLU A 98 26.20 8.86 -3.38
N GLU A 99 26.43 7.77 -2.66
CA GLU A 99 25.38 6.97 -2.04
C GLU A 99 24.94 7.62 -0.73
N LEU A 100 23.65 7.92 -0.60
CA LEU A 100 23.10 8.37 0.67
C LEU A 100 22.94 7.17 1.63
N TYR A 101 23.71 7.18 2.72
CA TYR A 101 23.71 6.11 3.73
C TYR A 101 22.51 6.19 4.70
N ASP A 102 22.02 7.38 5.01
CA ASP A 102 20.81 7.57 5.82
C ASP A 102 19.77 8.37 5.05
N ILE A 103 18.65 7.72 4.73
CA ILE A 103 17.63 8.28 3.84
C ILE A 103 16.49 8.83 4.70
N GLY A 104 16.40 10.16 4.75
CA GLY A 104 15.32 10.90 5.38
C GLY A 104 14.02 10.88 4.58
N TYR A 105 12.90 11.27 5.21
CA TYR A 105 11.61 11.35 4.52
C TYR A 105 11.58 12.42 3.43
N GLY A 106 12.35 13.51 3.57
CA GLY A 106 12.40 14.61 2.60
C GLY A 106 12.96 14.20 1.23
N ASP A 107 14.00 13.35 1.22
CA ASP A 107 14.68 12.92 -0.01
C ASP A 107 13.84 11.91 -0.80
N ILE A 108 13.03 11.12 -0.08
CA ILE A 108 12.18 10.08 -0.66
C ILE A 108 10.99 10.68 -1.40
N VAL A 109 10.47 11.86 -1.03
CA VAL A 109 9.21 12.40 -1.60
C VAL A 109 9.25 12.50 -3.13
N LYS A 110 10.40 12.88 -3.71
CA LYS A 110 10.55 12.97 -5.17
C LYS A 110 10.48 11.59 -5.84
N VAL A 111 11.14 10.59 -5.27
CA VAL A 111 11.14 9.22 -5.78
C VAL A 111 9.77 8.57 -5.56
N TRP A 112 9.18 8.80 -4.38
CA TRP A 112 7.84 8.34 -4.01
C TRP A 112 6.79 8.82 -5.00
N ARG A 113 6.75 10.11 -5.34
CA ARG A 113 5.77 10.63 -6.32
C ARG A 113 5.87 9.93 -7.67
N LYS A 114 7.09 9.72 -8.17
CA LYS A 114 7.31 9.03 -9.44
C LYS A 114 6.89 7.56 -9.36
N TRP A 115 7.31 6.87 -8.30
CA TRP A 115 6.96 5.47 -8.07
C TRP A 115 5.44 5.29 -7.90
N PHE A 116 4.80 6.14 -7.12
CA PHE A 116 3.35 6.13 -6.90
C PHE A 116 2.58 6.41 -8.19
N MET A 117 3.06 7.32 -9.05
CA MET A 117 2.47 7.53 -10.36
C MET A 117 2.57 6.27 -11.24
N VAL A 118 3.72 5.57 -11.23
CA VAL A 118 3.87 4.29 -11.94
C VAL A 118 2.91 3.24 -11.40
N MET A 119 2.74 3.16 -10.08
CA MET A 119 1.77 2.25 -9.44
C MET A 119 0.35 2.52 -9.92
N ILE A 120 -0.09 3.79 -9.95
CA ILE A 120 -1.41 4.18 -10.44
C ILE A 120 -1.61 3.73 -11.89
N TRP A 121 -0.64 3.99 -12.77
CA TRP A 121 -0.73 3.55 -14.17
C TRP A 121 -0.85 2.04 -14.31
N LEU A 122 -0.05 1.28 -13.55
CA LEU A 122 -0.10 -0.19 -13.57
C LEU A 122 -1.43 -0.71 -13.04
N VAL A 123 -1.98 -0.13 -11.96
CA VAL A 123 -3.30 -0.49 -11.44
C VAL A 123 -4.39 -0.16 -12.46
N ALA A 124 -4.33 0.99 -13.12
CA ALA A 124 -5.28 1.35 -14.17
C ALA A 124 -5.25 0.34 -15.34
N CYS A 125 -4.06 -0.08 -15.78
CA CYS A 125 -3.93 -1.15 -16.77
C CYS A 125 -4.54 -2.47 -16.28
N GLN A 126 -4.35 -2.84 -15.00
CA GLN A 126 -4.94 -4.04 -14.42
C GLN A 126 -6.46 -3.96 -14.31
N ILE A 127 -7.02 -2.80 -14.02
CA ILE A 127 -8.48 -2.57 -14.01
C ILE A 127 -9.05 -2.76 -15.41
N LEU A 128 -8.39 -2.23 -16.46
CA LEU A 128 -8.82 -2.42 -17.84
C LEU A 128 -8.80 -3.91 -18.23
N LEU A 129 -7.70 -4.61 -17.95
CA LEU A 129 -7.59 -6.06 -18.20
C LEU A 129 -8.62 -6.87 -17.40
N GLY A 130 -8.80 -6.53 -16.12
CA GLY A 130 -9.79 -7.16 -15.25
C GLY A 130 -11.21 -6.95 -15.76
N SER A 131 -11.53 -5.77 -16.28
CA SER A 131 -12.85 -5.47 -16.86
C SER A 131 -13.15 -6.35 -18.07
N VAL A 132 -12.16 -6.56 -18.95
CA VAL A 132 -12.30 -7.48 -20.10
C VAL A 132 -12.54 -8.91 -19.63
N LEU A 133 -11.79 -9.37 -18.63
CA LEU A 133 -11.96 -10.72 -18.07
C LEU A 133 -13.34 -10.90 -17.41
N VAL A 134 -13.75 -9.93 -16.58
CA VAL A 134 -15.06 -9.97 -15.91
C VAL A 134 -16.19 -10.00 -16.94
N TYR A 135 -16.10 -9.20 -18.00
CA TYR A 135 -17.07 -9.23 -19.11
C TYR A 135 -17.13 -10.59 -19.81
N MET A 136 -16.00 -11.31 -19.92
CA MET A 136 -15.96 -12.64 -20.55
C MET A 136 -16.56 -13.76 -19.67
N PHE A 137 -16.48 -13.64 -18.34
CA PHE A 137 -16.81 -14.73 -17.41
C PHE A 137 -18.04 -14.49 -16.55
N THR A 138 -18.57 -13.26 -16.51
CA THR A 138 -19.68 -12.89 -15.62
C THR A 138 -20.66 -11.94 -16.32
N SER A 139 -21.83 -11.75 -15.71
CA SER A 139 -22.88 -10.84 -16.21
C SER A 139 -22.77 -9.41 -15.69
N TYR A 140 -21.67 -9.03 -15.03
CA TYR A 140 -21.50 -7.68 -14.51
C TYR A 140 -21.36 -6.68 -15.66
N ALA A 141 -22.16 -5.62 -15.63
CA ALA A 141 -22.24 -4.65 -16.72
C ALA A 141 -21.26 -3.48 -16.53
N SER A 142 -20.87 -3.20 -15.29
CA SER A 142 -20.04 -2.03 -14.97
C SER A 142 -18.87 -2.36 -14.04
N VAL A 143 -17.82 -1.53 -14.11
CA VAL A 143 -16.63 -1.66 -13.24
C VAL A 143 -17.01 -1.53 -11.76
N LEU A 144 -18.02 -0.71 -11.44
CA LEU A 144 -18.44 -0.43 -10.07
C LEU A 144 -19.13 -1.62 -9.40
N GLU A 145 -19.66 -2.58 -10.17
CA GLU A 145 -20.35 -3.75 -9.61
C GLU A 145 -19.38 -4.76 -8.99
N TRP A 146 -18.16 -4.85 -9.52
CA TRP A 146 -17.17 -5.83 -9.07
C TRP A 146 -15.95 -5.19 -8.42
N LEU A 147 -15.57 -3.96 -8.79
CA LEU A 147 -14.40 -3.29 -8.26
C LEU A 147 -14.64 -2.83 -6.82
N ASN A 148 -14.09 -3.57 -5.87
CA ASN A 148 -14.10 -3.23 -4.45
C ASN A 148 -12.67 -2.96 -3.93
N ILE A 149 -12.57 -2.52 -2.68
CA ILE A 149 -11.28 -2.23 -2.04
C ILE A 149 -10.35 -3.45 -2.00
N TYR A 150 -10.88 -4.68 -1.92
CA TYR A 150 -10.10 -5.91 -1.91
C TYR A 150 -9.42 -6.17 -3.27
N PHE A 151 -10.14 -5.96 -4.38
CA PHE A 151 -9.56 -6.04 -5.72
C PHE A 151 -8.53 -4.94 -5.95
N LEU A 152 -8.84 -3.71 -5.53
CA LEU A 152 -7.89 -2.60 -5.58
C LEU A 152 -6.61 -2.92 -4.81
N PHE A 153 -6.73 -3.47 -3.61
CA PHE A 153 -5.61 -3.89 -2.79
C PHE A 153 -4.77 -4.98 -3.48
N LEU A 154 -5.42 -5.99 -4.07
CA LEU A 154 -4.74 -7.02 -4.85
C LEU A 154 -3.97 -6.42 -6.03
N PHE A 155 -4.59 -5.52 -6.79
CA PHE A 155 -3.95 -4.84 -7.91
C PHE A 155 -2.77 -3.97 -7.47
N VAL A 156 -2.87 -3.30 -6.32
CA VAL A 156 -1.75 -2.57 -5.70
C VAL A 156 -0.61 -3.53 -5.36
N LEU A 157 -0.89 -4.70 -4.78
CA LEU A 157 0.16 -5.67 -4.47
C LEU A 157 0.83 -6.20 -5.75
N LEU A 158 0.06 -6.56 -6.77
CA LEU A 158 0.59 -7.07 -8.04
C LEU A 158 1.41 -6.01 -8.78
N SER A 159 0.90 -4.77 -8.88
CA SER A 159 1.62 -3.65 -9.48
C SER A 159 2.92 -3.33 -8.75
N GLY A 160 2.96 -3.54 -7.43
CA GLY A 160 4.16 -3.40 -6.61
C GLY A 160 5.36 -4.16 -7.17
N TYR A 161 5.18 -5.41 -7.58
CA TYR A 161 6.26 -6.24 -8.12
C TYR A 161 6.88 -5.61 -9.37
N PHE A 162 6.04 -5.24 -10.35
CA PHE A 162 6.49 -4.60 -11.59
C PHE A 162 7.09 -3.21 -11.35
N SER A 163 6.52 -2.46 -10.41
CA SER A 163 7.00 -1.13 -10.06
C SER A 163 8.43 -1.14 -9.52
N PHE A 164 8.82 -2.16 -8.73
CA PHE A 164 10.19 -2.26 -8.20
C PHE A 164 11.20 -2.59 -9.28
N ILE A 165 10.82 -3.43 -10.25
CA ILE A 165 11.65 -3.73 -11.41
C ILE A 165 11.87 -2.45 -12.23
N LEU A 166 10.81 -1.68 -12.49
CA LEU A 166 10.91 -0.40 -13.19
C LEU A 166 11.73 0.63 -12.40
N LEU A 167 11.58 0.68 -11.08
CA LEU A 167 12.33 1.57 -10.21
C LEU A 167 13.84 1.28 -10.29
N GLY A 168 14.24 0.01 -10.16
CA GLY A 168 15.65 -0.39 -10.21
C GLY A 168 16.26 -0.34 -11.62
N GLY A 169 15.46 -0.51 -12.67
CA GLY A 169 15.94 -0.54 -14.05
C GLY A 169 15.92 0.79 -14.80
N ARG A 170 14.97 1.69 -14.48
CA ARG A 170 14.75 2.94 -15.24
C ARG A 170 15.07 4.21 -14.45
N CYS A 171 15.07 4.16 -13.12
CA CYS A 171 15.34 5.35 -12.32
C CYS A 171 16.84 5.59 -12.18
N LYS A 172 17.38 6.60 -12.86
CA LYS A 172 18.80 6.99 -12.77
C LYS A 172 19.26 7.33 -11.34
N LYS A 173 18.33 7.64 -10.43
CA LYS A 173 18.62 7.96 -9.02
C LYS A 173 18.67 6.75 -8.11
N VAL A 174 18.28 5.57 -8.58
CA VAL A 174 18.25 4.36 -7.78
C VAL A 174 19.22 3.37 -8.40
N LYS A 175 20.17 2.89 -7.59
CA LYS A 175 21.14 1.89 -8.03
C LYS A 175 21.11 0.69 -7.11
N LEU A 176 21.28 -0.48 -7.70
CA LEU A 176 21.40 -1.73 -6.96
C LEU A 176 22.88 -1.91 -6.62
N VAL A 177 23.20 -1.84 -5.34
CA VAL A 177 24.56 -1.89 -4.81
C VAL A 177 24.75 -3.21 -4.08
N LYS A 178 25.88 -3.87 -4.28
CA LYS A 178 26.25 -5.06 -3.52
C LYS A 178 26.82 -4.61 -2.17
N CYS A 179 26.22 -5.10 -1.10
CA CYS A 179 26.71 -4.93 0.28
C CYS A 179 27.91 -5.85 0.53
#